data_AF-A0A067TA37-F1
#
_entry.id   AF-A0A067TA37-F1
#
_cell.length_a   1.000
_cell.length_b   1.000
_cell.length_c   1.000
_cell.angle_alpha   90.00
_cell.angle_beta   90.00
_cell.angle_gamma   90.00
#
_symmetry.space_group_name_H-M   'P 1'
#
loop_
_entity.id
_entity.type
_entity.pdbx_description
1 polymer ?
#
loop_
_entity_poly.entity_id
_entity_poly.type
_entity_poly.pdbx_seq_one_letter_code
_entity_poly.pdbx_strand_id
1 'polypeptide(L)'
;TDTVPTSRSNFLQVAATRRKPTQANPFHGHVDGVKRGNAPYAIHRNKRLPNVIENSRDASRRFSRLLNKIVEKCEDASRETGCWLFLGAQHTSARGGTISYASPRLRSEAQSTASTLATEFNGAITTLLSARRADAVELQCKYEEAQALKQAADHQLLEQQKLIDTYRQQYGELNSASVVVSGLSSPMTD
;
A
#
# COMPACT_ATOMS: atom_id res chain seq x y z
N THR A 1 42.01 4.75 57.75
CA THR A 1 42.33 4.11 56.46
C THR A 1 41.23 3.13 56.15
N ASP A 2 40.15 3.60 55.52
CA ASP A 2 39.00 2.76 55.17
C ASP A 2 38.73 2.88 53.66
N THR A 3 39.06 1.80 52.95
CA THR A 3 38.79 1.63 51.53
C THR A 3 37.49 0.86 51.35
N VAL A 4 36.46 1.52 50.85
CA VAL A 4 35.19 0.91 50.42
C VAL A 4 35.41 0.21 49.07
N PRO A 5 35.05 -1.08 48.90
CA PRO A 5 35.17 -1.74 47.62
C PRO A 5 33.96 -1.40 46.74
N THR A 6 34.23 -0.74 45.61
CA THR A 6 33.26 -0.49 44.54
C THR A 6 32.89 -1.81 43.86
N SER A 7 31.68 -2.30 44.12
CA SER A 7 31.09 -3.46 43.45
C SER A 7 30.85 -3.15 41.97
N ARG A 8 31.64 -3.74 41.09
CA ARG A 8 31.44 -3.70 39.64
C ARG A 8 30.32 -4.69 39.28
N SER A 9 29.16 -4.15 38.93
CA SER A 9 28.07 -4.92 38.32
C SER A 9 28.48 -5.39 36.93
N ASN A 10 28.85 -6.67 36.84
CA ASN A 10 29.01 -7.36 35.56
C ASN A 10 27.64 -7.53 34.89
N PHE A 11 27.23 -6.54 34.09
CA PHE A 11 26.18 -6.73 33.09
C PHE A 11 26.72 -7.62 31.97
N LEU A 12 26.58 -8.93 32.12
CA LEU A 12 26.76 -9.89 31.05
C LEU A 12 25.66 -9.66 30.00
N GLN A 13 25.99 -8.89 28.96
CA GLN A 13 25.23 -8.82 27.72
C GLN A 13 25.30 -10.20 27.07
N VAL A 14 24.33 -11.07 27.37
CA VAL A 14 24.17 -12.35 26.67
C VAL A 14 23.86 -12.03 25.21
N ALA A 15 24.83 -12.25 24.32
CA ALA A 15 24.66 -12.10 22.89
C ALA A 15 23.50 -12.99 22.44
N ALA A 16 22.35 -12.38 22.11
CA ALA A 16 21.17 -13.12 21.69
C ALA A 16 21.49 -13.93 20.44
N THR A 17 21.51 -15.26 20.58
CA THR A 17 21.73 -16.19 19.47
C THR A 17 20.65 -15.94 18.42
N ARG A 18 21.07 -15.59 17.21
CA ARG A 18 20.18 -15.24 16.10
C ARG A 18 19.34 -16.47 15.73
N ARG A 19 18.08 -16.50 16.19
CA ARG A 19 17.12 -17.57 15.88
C ARG A 19 16.91 -17.63 14.37
N LYS A 20 17.11 -18.79 13.76
CA LYS A 20 16.84 -19.03 12.33
C LYS A 20 15.39 -19.51 12.16
N PRO A 21 14.65 -19.01 11.16
CA PRO A 21 13.32 -19.55 10.85
C PRO A 21 13.44 -21.05 10.54
N THR A 22 12.51 -21.84 11.04
CA THR A 22 12.41 -23.27 10.71
C THR A 22 10.98 -23.60 10.31
N GLN A 23 10.78 -24.78 9.73
CA GLN A 23 9.42 -25.25 9.41
C GLN A 23 8.54 -25.39 10.66
N ALA A 24 9.12 -25.78 11.79
CA ALA A 24 8.40 -25.88 13.07
C ALA A 24 8.15 -24.51 13.74
N ASN A 25 9.03 -23.53 13.49
CA ASN A 25 8.89 -22.17 14.01
C ASN A 25 9.11 -21.12 12.91
N PRO A 26 8.12 -20.91 12.04
CA PRO A 26 8.20 -19.97 10.94
C PRO A 26 7.84 -18.55 11.44
N PHE A 27 8.71 -17.94 12.23
CA PHE A 27 8.42 -16.63 12.85
C PHE A 27 8.24 -15.47 11.84
N HIS A 28 8.60 -15.66 10.57
CA HIS A 28 8.30 -14.74 9.47
C HIS A 28 7.10 -15.18 8.60
N GLY A 29 6.38 -16.21 9.03
CA GLY A 29 5.28 -16.83 8.31
C GLY A 29 5.71 -17.71 7.13
N HIS A 30 4.73 -18.13 6.33
CA HIS A 30 4.89 -18.95 5.13
C HIS A 30 4.66 -18.14 3.86
N VAL A 31 5.33 -18.51 2.77
CA VAL A 31 5.10 -17.91 1.45
C VAL A 31 3.70 -18.29 0.96
N ASP A 32 2.88 -17.27 0.73
CA ASP A 32 1.50 -17.43 0.26
C ASP A 32 1.46 -17.79 -1.23
N GLY A 33 0.41 -18.50 -1.64
CA GLY A 33 0.14 -18.84 -3.05
C GLY A 33 0.99 -19.99 -3.62
N VAL A 34 1.92 -20.57 -2.85
CA VAL A 34 2.73 -21.71 -3.29
C VAL A 34 1.92 -23.01 -3.23
N LYS A 35 1.95 -23.78 -4.31
CA LYS A 35 1.28 -25.08 -4.42
C LYS A 35 2.23 -26.16 -4.94
N ARG A 36 1.94 -27.41 -4.58
CA ARG A 36 2.53 -28.63 -5.16
C ARG A 36 1.40 -29.39 -5.85
N GLY A 37 1.36 -29.32 -7.19
CA GLY A 37 0.14 -29.65 -7.92
C GLY A 37 -0.99 -28.70 -7.50
N ASN A 38 -2.13 -29.24 -7.10
CA ASN A 38 -3.26 -28.45 -6.60
C ASN A 38 -3.26 -28.24 -5.08
N ALA A 39 -2.40 -28.94 -4.34
CA ALA A 39 -2.34 -28.86 -2.89
C ALA A 39 -1.47 -27.67 -2.42
N PRO A 40 -1.83 -27.00 -1.31
CA PRO A 40 -0.97 -25.99 -0.69
C PRO A 40 0.42 -26.55 -0.35
N TYR A 41 1.46 -25.77 -0.57
CA TYR A 41 2.84 -26.15 -0.23
C TYR A 41 3.48 -25.09 0.67
N ALA A 42 3.65 -25.43 1.95
CA ALA A 42 4.13 -24.51 2.96
C ALA A 42 5.65 -24.33 2.90
N ILE A 43 6.11 -23.18 2.40
CA ILE A 43 7.52 -22.77 2.43
C ILE A 43 7.65 -21.67 3.49
N HIS A 44 8.49 -21.87 4.51
CA HIS A 44 8.72 -20.85 5.53
C HIS A 44 9.60 -19.71 5.00
N ARG A 45 9.35 -18.47 5.44
CA ARG A 45 10.14 -17.31 5.03
C ARG A 45 11.42 -17.19 5.86
N ASN A 46 12.55 -17.01 5.18
CA ASN A 46 13.84 -16.76 5.85
C ASN A 46 14.00 -15.31 6.34
N LYS A 47 13.22 -14.38 5.79
CA LYS A 47 13.28 -12.95 6.10
C LYS A 47 11.86 -12.37 6.16
N ARG A 48 11.68 -11.30 6.91
CA ARG A 48 10.45 -10.50 6.89
C ARG A 48 10.16 -10.00 5.47
N LEU A 49 8.88 -9.92 5.12
CA LEU A 49 8.44 -9.31 3.87
C LEU A 49 8.92 -7.85 3.79
N PRO A 50 9.45 -7.41 2.64
CA PRO A 50 9.74 -6.01 2.40
C PRO A 50 8.46 -5.16 2.48
N ASN A 51 8.60 -3.90 2.91
CA ASN A 51 7.50 -2.94 2.82
C ASN A 51 7.16 -2.64 1.35
N VAL A 52 5.89 -2.32 1.10
CA VAL A 52 5.40 -1.90 -0.22
C VAL A 52 6.07 -0.58 -0.60
N ILE A 53 6.48 -0.46 -1.87
CA ILE A 53 7.00 0.79 -2.41
C ILE A 53 5.84 1.54 -3.04
N GLU A 54 5.49 2.70 -2.47
CA GLU A 54 4.40 3.55 -2.97
C GLU A 54 4.76 4.22 -4.30
N ASN A 55 6.02 4.64 -4.45
CA ASN A 55 6.49 5.25 -5.69
C ASN A 55 6.60 4.20 -6.81
N SER A 56 5.70 4.31 -7.78
CA SER A 56 5.61 3.45 -8.96
C SER A 56 6.93 3.36 -9.76
N ARG A 57 7.69 4.45 -9.87
CA ARG A 57 8.97 4.48 -10.60
C ARG A 57 10.03 3.64 -9.88
N ASP A 58 10.12 3.77 -8.56
CA ASP A 58 11.08 3.02 -7.76
C ASP A 58 10.68 1.55 -7.64
N ALA A 59 9.38 1.26 -7.54
CA ALA A 59 8.84 -0.10 -7.57
C ALA A 59 9.21 -0.80 -8.89
N SER A 60 8.99 -0.15 -10.03
CA SER A 60 9.32 -0.67 -11.36
C SER A 60 10.83 -0.92 -11.51
N ARG A 61 11.67 0.03 -11.08
CA ARG A 61 13.13 -0.12 -11.10
C ARG A 61 13.61 -1.27 -10.20
N ARG A 62 13.03 -1.42 -9.02
CA ARG A 62 13.34 -2.53 -8.11
C ARG A 62 12.87 -3.87 -8.69
N PHE A 63 11.70 -3.90 -9.31
CA PHE A 63 11.15 -5.07 -9.99
C PHE A 63 12.12 -5.59 -11.05
N SER A 64 12.58 -4.75 -12.00
CA SER A 64 13.51 -5.20 -13.05
C SER A 64 14.81 -5.77 -12.47
N ARG A 65 15.39 -5.13 -11.45
CA ARG A 65 16.61 -5.62 -10.79
C ARG A 65 16.41 -6.95 -10.08
N LEU A 66 15.26 -7.14 -9.43
CA LEU A 66 14.94 -8.39 -8.74
C LEU A 66 14.63 -9.50 -9.74
N LEU A 67 13.89 -9.19 -10.80
CA LEU A 67 13.50 -10.16 -11.80
C LEU A 67 14.71 -10.73 -12.54
N ASN A 68 15.69 -9.89 -12.89
CA ASN A 68 16.94 -10.38 -13.50
C ASN A 68 17.64 -11.43 -12.61
N LYS A 69 17.73 -11.17 -11.30
CA LYS A 69 18.31 -12.12 -10.34
C LYS A 69 17.51 -13.42 -10.22
N ILE A 70 16.17 -13.32 -10.31
CA ILE A 70 15.31 -14.50 -10.27
C ILE A 70 15.50 -15.33 -11.53
N VAL A 71 15.53 -14.70 -12.71
CA VAL A 71 15.77 -15.36 -13.99
C VAL A 71 17.12 -16.08 -13.99
N GLU A 72 18.19 -15.42 -13.54
CA GLU A 72 19.51 -16.05 -13.38
C GLU A 72 19.44 -17.30 -12.49
N LYS A 73 18.77 -17.22 -11.33
CA LYS A 73 18.63 -18.36 -10.42
C LYS A 73 17.75 -19.48 -10.99
N CYS A 74 16.73 -19.12 -11.77
CA CYS A 74 15.92 -20.08 -12.50
C CYS A 74 16.73 -20.79 -13.59
N GLU A 75 17.63 -20.07 -14.27
CA GLU A 75 18.57 -20.65 -15.23
C GLU A 75 19.53 -21.64 -14.56
N ASP A 76 20.23 -21.19 -13.51
CA ASP A 76 21.12 -22.03 -12.69
C ASP A 76 20.41 -23.33 -12.27
N ALA A 77 19.26 -23.20 -11.60
CA ALA A 77 18.50 -24.35 -11.09
C ALA A 77 18.04 -25.29 -12.21
N SER A 78 17.58 -24.75 -13.34
CA SER A 78 17.14 -25.57 -14.47
C SER A 78 18.29 -26.30 -15.16
N ARG A 79 19.48 -25.71 -15.18
CA ARG A 79 20.68 -26.31 -15.77
C ARG A 79 21.30 -27.36 -14.87
N GLU A 80 21.36 -27.12 -13.57
CA GLU A 80 21.88 -28.06 -12.58
C GLU A 80 21.00 -29.30 -12.42
N THR A 81 19.68 -29.11 -12.39
CA THR A 81 18.73 -30.21 -12.10
C THR A 81 18.09 -30.82 -13.35
N GLY A 82 18.23 -30.17 -14.51
CA GLY A 82 17.55 -30.58 -15.74
C GLY A 82 16.02 -30.56 -15.63
N CYS A 83 15.46 -29.72 -14.75
CA CYS A 83 14.02 -29.63 -14.54
C CYS A 83 13.32 -28.79 -15.63
N TRP A 84 12.02 -29.05 -15.83
CA TRP A 84 11.17 -28.16 -16.61
C TRP A 84 10.71 -27.01 -15.73
N LEU A 85 11.05 -25.79 -16.13
CA LEU A 85 10.70 -24.57 -15.43
C LEU A 85 10.21 -23.50 -16.40
N PHE A 86 9.14 -22.82 -15.98
CA PHE A 86 8.59 -21.64 -16.65
C PHE A 86 8.38 -20.54 -15.60
N LEU A 87 8.75 -19.31 -15.94
CA LEU A 87 8.56 -18.12 -15.14
C LEU A 87 7.92 -17.04 -16.00
N GLY A 88 6.85 -16.40 -15.51
CA GLY A 88 6.24 -15.23 -16.12
C GLY A 88 6.08 -14.13 -15.09
N ALA A 89 6.45 -12.89 -15.44
CA ALA A 89 6.31 -11.75 -14.55
C ALA A 89 5.99 -10.46 -15.32
N GLN A 90 5.13 -9.63 -14.72
CA GLN A 90 4.87 -8.26 -15.17
C GLN A 90 4.71 -7.36 -13.96
N HIS A 91 5.28 -6.15 -14.05
CA HIS A 91 4.97 -5.08 -13.10
C HIS A 91 3.82 -4.22 -13.61
N THR A 92 2.90 -3.86 -12.73
CA THR A 92 1.65 -3.18 -13.13
C THR A 92 1.85 -1.81 -13.75
N SER A 93 2.98 -1.16 -13.48
CA SER A 93 3.35 0.13 -14.09
C SER A 93 4.56 0.05 -15.02
N ALA A 94 5.08 -1.14 -15.29
CA ALA A 94 6.12 -1.28 -16.31
C ALA A 94 5.53 -0.96 -17.69
N ARG A 95 6.19 -0.06 -18.40
CA ARG A 95 5.89 0.22 -19.81
C ARG A 95 6.35 -0.90 -20.75
N GLY A 96 7.27 -1.76 -20.29
CA GLY A 96 7.73 -2.92 -21.03
C GLY A 96 6.69 -4.05 -21.05
N GLY A 97 6.79 -4.90 -22.07
CA GLY A 97 5.99 -6.11 -22.18
C GLY A 97 6.32 -7.13 -21.08
N THR A 98 5.50 -8.18 -21.01
CA THR A 98 5.68 -9.28 -20.07
C THR A 98 7.02 -9.97 -20.27
N ILE A 99 7.69 -10.27 -19.17
CA ILE A 99 8.97 -10.99 -19.19
C ILE A 99 8.67 -12.44 -18.85
N SER A 100 9.06 -13.33 -19.75
CA SER A 100 8.94 -14.77 -19.57
C SER A 100 10.29 -15.46 -19.74
N TYR A 101 10.48 -16.54 -18.99
CA TYR A 101 11.63 -17.41 -19.06
C TYR A 101 11.14 -18.86 -19.14
N ALA A 102 11.72 -19.63 -20.06
CA ALA A 102 11.50 -21.06 -20.19
C ALA A 102 12.85 -21.79 -20.16
N SER A 103 12.96 -22.77 -19.26
CA SER A 103 14.16 -23.61 -19.11
C SER A 103 14.63 -24.23 -20.43
N PRO A 104 15.94 -24.50 -20.60
CA PRO A 104 16.47 -25.12 -21.82
C PRO A 104 15.76 -26.42 -22.19
N ARG A 105 15.50 -27.28 -21.19
CA ARG A 105 14.82 -28.57 -21.39
C ARG A 105 13.36 -28.41 -21.83
N LEU A 106 12.63 -27.47 -21.25
CA LEU A 106 11.26 -27.19 -21.66
C LEU A 106 11.20 -26.65 -23.09
N ARG A 107 12.17 -25.81 -23.48
CA ARG A 107 12.27 -25.29 -24.84
C ARG A 107 12.67 -26.37 -25.85
N SER A 108 13.49 -27.35 -25.47
CA SER A 108 13.90 -28.43 -26.38
C SER A 108 12.81 -29.49 -26.56
N GLU A 109 12.11 -29.85 -25.49
CA GLU A 109 11.12 -30.95 -25.53
C GLU A 109 9.70 -30.48 -25.86
N ALA A 110 9.34 -29.25 -25.48
CA ALA A 110 7.97 -28.73 -25.62
C ALA A 110 7.96 -27.24 -26.00
N GLN A 111 8.67 -26.90 -27.09
CA GLN A 111 8.80 -25.51 -27.55
C GLN A 111 7.45 -24.82 -27.81
N SER A 112 6.51 -25.53 -28.43
CA SER A 112 5.17 -25.02 -28.72
C SER A 112 4.42 -24.70 -27.43
N THR A 113 4.41 -25.63 -26.46
CA THR A 113 3.79 -25.43 -25.14
C THR A 113 4.40 -24.27 -24.38
N ALA A 114 5.74 -24.11 -24.39
CA ALA A 114 6.40 -22.97 -23.75
C ALA A 114 5.95 -21.63 -24.37
N SER A 115 5.76 -21.60 -25.68
CA SER A 115 5.29 -20.42 -26.42
C SER A 115 3.82 -20.11 -26.12
N THR A 116 2.98 -21.14 -26.05
CA THR A 116 1.58 -21.02 -25.62
C THR A 116 1.47 -20.46 -24.21
N LEU A 117 2.23 -20.99 -23.24
CA LEU A 117 2.23 -20.50 -21.86
C LEU A 117 2.62 -19.02 -21.77
N ALA A 118 3.64 -18.59 -22.52
CA ALA A 118 4.03 -17.19 -22.58
C ALA A 118 2.92 -16.31 -23.18
N THR A 119 2.23 -16.79 -24.21
CA THR A 119 1.15 -16.07 -24.89
C THR A 119 -0.09 -15.95 -24.00
N GLU A 120 -0.52 -17.04 -23.38
CA GLU A 120 -1.64 -17.07 -22.45
C GLU A 120 -1.38 -16.17 -21.24
N PHE A 121 -0.18 -16.23 -20.66
CA PHE A 121 0.22 -15.36 -19.58
C PHE A 121 0.18 -13.88 -20.00
N ASN A 122 0.73 -13.54 -21.17
CA ASN A 122 0.71 -12.18 -21.68
C ASN A 122 -0.72 -11.67 -21.92
N GLY A 123 -1.60 -12.51 -22.46
CA GLY A 123 -3.02 -12.22 -22.63
C GLY A 123 -3.72 -11.93 -21.30
N ALA A 124 -3.57 -12.83 -20.32
CA ALA A 124 -4.16 -12.67 -18.99
C ALA A 124 -3.73 -11.36 -18.31
N ILE A 125 -2.42 -11.05 -18.36
CA ILE A 125 -1.89 -9.82 -17.78
C ILE A 125 -2.41 -8.58 -18.52
N THR A 126 -2.49 -8.62 -19.85
CA THR A 126 -3.03 -7.51 -20.64
C THR A 126 -4.49 -7.22 -20.26
N THR A 127 -5.31 -8.25 -20.09
CA THR A 127 -6.69 -8.13 -19.62
C THR A 127 -6.75 -7.48 -18.23
N LEU A 128 -5.92 -7.92 -17.29
CA LEU A 128 -5.86 -7.35 -15.94
C LEU A 128 -5.41 -5.88 -15.95
N LEU A 129 -4.44 -5.51 -16.79
CA LEU A 129 -4.00 -4.12 -16.93
C LEU A 129 -5.09 -3.23 -17.53
N SER A 130 -5.82 -3.73 -18.53
CA SER A 130 -6.94 -3.02 -19.13
C SER A 130 -8.08 -2.82 -18.13
N ALA A 131 -8.46 -3.86 -17.39
CA ALA A 131 -9.48 -3.77 -16.34
C ALA A 131 -9.09 -2.72 -15.28
N ARG A 132 -7.85 -2.77 -14.78
CA ARG A 132 -7.35 -1.78 -13.81
C ARG A 132 -7.40 -0.34 -14.33
N ARG A 133 -7.13 -0.13 -15.63
CA ARG A 133 -7.23 1.21 -16.24
C ARG A 133 -8.67 1.68 -16.31
N ALA A 134 -9.61 0.79 -16.63
CA ALA A 134 -11.04 1.10 -16.62
C ALA A 134 -11.50 1.53 -15.21
N ASP A 135 -11.14 0.76 -14.18
CA ASP A 135 -11.45 1.08 -12.79
C ASP A 135 -10.89 2.45 -12.36
N ALA A 136 -9.67 2.77 -12.80
CA ALA A 136 -9.04 4.05 -12.49
C ALA A 136 -9.77 5.23 -13.13
N VAL A 137 -10.26 5.06 -14.37
CA VAL A 137 -11.06 6.08 -15.06
C VAL A 137 -12.41 6.27 -14.37
N GLU A 138 -13.09 5.18 -14.02
CA GLU A 138 -14.37 5.24 -13.30
C GLU A 138 -14.22 5.95 -11.95
N LEU A 139 -13.16 5.64 -11.20
CA LEU A 139 -12.87 6.27 -9.92
C LEU A 139 -12.58 7.78 -10.09
N GLN A 140 -11.89 8.16 -11.17
CA GLN A 140 -11.62 9.56 -11.49
C GLN A 140 -12.92 10.33 -11.79
N CYS A 141 -13.82 9.77 -12.59
CA CYS A 141 -15.13 10.39 -12.86
C CYS A 141 -15.94 10.59 -11.57
N LYS A 142 -16.03 9.55 -10.72
CA LYS A 142 -16.71 9.63 -9.43
C LYS A 142 -16.09 10.68 -8.50
N TYR A 143 -14.77 10.83 -8.53
CA TYR A 143 -14.07 11.84 -7.75
C TYR A 143 -14.42 13.25 -8.22
N GLU A 144 -14.44 13.49 -9.54
CA GLU A 144 -14.79 14.79 -10.13
C GLU A 144 -16.25 15.17 -9.83
N GLU A 145 -17.18 14.22 -9.94
CA GLU A 145 -18.59 14.42 -9.57
C GLU A 145 -18.73 14.77 -8.07
N ALA A 146 -18.08 14.01 -7.20
CA ALA A 146 -18.09 14.29 -5.76
C ALA A 146 -17.45 15.64 -5.42
N GLN A 147 -16.40 16.03 -6.15
CA GLN A 147 -15.74 17.32 -5.98
C GLN A 147 -16.66 18.48 -6.42
N ALA A 148 -17.37 18.33 -7.53
CA ALA A 148 -18.35 19.31 -8.00
C ALA A 148 -19.51 19.48 -7.01
N LEU A 149 -20.05 18.37 -6.49
CA LEU A 149 -21.09 18.41 -5.46
C LEU A 149 -20.61 19.08 -4.18
N LYS A 150 -19.38 18.77 -3.74
CA LYS A 150 -18.79 19.43 -2.58
C LYS A 150 -18.65 20.94 -2.80
N GLN A 151 -18.15 21.37 -3.95
CA GLN A 151 -18.01 22.80 -4.26
C GLN A 151 -19.37 23.52 -4.28
N ALA A 152 -20.41 22.88 -4.83
CA ALA A 152 -21.76 23.44 -4.81
C ALA A 152 -22.31 23.55 -3.37
N ALA A 153 -22.11 22.53 -2.55
CA ALA A 153 -22.50 22.55 -1.13
C ALA A 153 -21.74 23.62 -0.33
N ASP A 154 -20.42 23.75 -0.55
CA ASP A 154 -19.57 24.77 0.08
C ASP A 154 -20.04 26.18 -0.30
N HIS A 155 -20.45 26.40 -1.56
CA HIS A 155 -21.01 27.67 -2.02
C HIS A 155 -22.33 27.99 -1.32
N GLN A 156 -23.24 27.02 -1.22
CA GLN A 156 -24.52 27.19 -0.51
C GLN A 156 -24.31 27.49 0.98
N LEU A 157 -23.37 26.80 1.63
CA LEU A 157 -23.01 27.06 3.02
C LEU A 157 -22.50 28.50 3.20
N LEU A 158 -21.67 28.97 2.27
CA LEU A 158 -21.14 30.32 2.30
C LEU A 158 -22.24 31.39 2.09
N GLU A 159 -23.20 31.13 1.20
CA GLU A 159 -24.38 32.00 1.01
C GLU A 159 -25.27 32.04 2.26
N GLN A 160 -25.56 30.88 2.86
CA GLN A 160 -26.33 30.81 4.10
C GLN A 160 -25.63 31.54 5.25
N GLN A 161 -24.31 31.40 5.36
CA GLN A 161 -23.53 32.07 6.40
C GLN A 161 -23.59 33.59 6.24
N LYS A 162 -23.43 34.11 5.01
CA LYS A 162 -23.58 35.55 4.71
C LYS A 162 -24.95 36.06 5.10
N LEU A 163 -26.00 35.29 4.80
CA LEU A 163 -27.37 35.65 5.11
C LEU A 163 -27.59 35.73 6.64
N ILE A 164 -27.11 34.73 7.40
CA ILE A 164 -27.13 34.76 8.87
C ILE A 164 -26.38 35.99 9.42
N ASP A 165 -25.21 36.31 8.87
CA ASP A 165 -24.42 37.46 9.32
C ASP A 165 -25.13 38.79 9.02
N THR A 166 -25.79 38.93 7.86
CA THR A 166 -26.63 40.11 7.58
C THR A 166 -27.81 40.24 8.54
N TYR A 167 -28.50 39.14 8.86
CA TYR A 167 -29.57 39.15 9.86
C TYR A 167 -29.04 39.53 11.26
N ARG A 168 -27.87 39.02 11.64
CA ARG A 168 -27.22 39.40 12.91
C ARG A 168 -26.87 40.89 12.97
N GLN A 169 -26.43 41.49 11.86
CA GLN A 169 -26.16 42.93 11.81
C GLN A 169 -27.45 43.75 11.93
N GLN A 170 -28.49 43.40 11.16
CA GLN A 170 -29.76 44.14 11.19
C GLN A 170 -30.51 44.06 12.53
N TYR A 171 -30.46 42.90 13.21
CA TYR A 171 -31.25 42.68 14.42
C TYR A 171 -30.42 42.64 15.72
N GLY A 172 -29.09 42.50 15.64
CA GLY A 172 -28.19 42.64 16.78
C GLY A 172 -28.12 44.07 17.31
N GLU A 173 -28.31 45.07 16.44
CA GLU A 173 -28.41 46.49 16.81
C GLU A 173 -29.70 46.84 17.57
N LEU A 174 -30.77 46.04 17.45
CA LEU A 174 -32.03 46.27 18.18
C LEU A 174 -31.93 45.88 19.67
N ASN A 175 -31.01 44.99 20.05
CA ASN A 175 -30.79 44.62 21.46
C ASN A 175 -29.87 45.59 22.21
N SER A 176 -29.09 46.43 21.53
CA SER A 176 -28.38 47.55 22.18
C SER A 176 -29.25 48.80 22.34
N ALA A 177 -30.26 48.98 21.48
CA ALA A 177 -31.21 50.10 21.58
C ALA A 177 -32.32 49.89 22.63
N SER A 178 -32.66 48.65 23.02
CA SER A 178 -33.77 48.36 23.95
C SER A 178 -33.38 48.26 25.43
N VAL A 179 -32.09 48.20 25.78
CA VAL A 179 -31.61 48.06 27.18
C VAL A 179 -31.50 49.42 27.92
N VAL A 180 -31.68 50.56 27.23
CA VAL A 180 -31.49 51.90 27.84
C VAL A 180 -32.77 52.51 28.45
N VAL A 181 -33.94 51.84 28.35
CA VAL A 181 -35.22 52.40 28.86
C VAL A 181 -35.81 51.52 29.97
N SER A 182 -35.11 51.37 31.10
CA SER A 182 -35.72 50.86 32.35
C SER A 182 -34.98 51.37 33.61
N GLY A 183 -34.79 52.69 33.71
CA GLY A 183 -34.07 53.29 34.84
C GLY A 183 -34.56 54.68 35.23
N LEU A 184 -35.87 54.86 35.47
CA LEU A 184 -36.41 56.07 36.10
C LEU A 184 -37.13 55.71 37.40
N SER A 185 -36.30 55.68 38.45
CA SER A 185 -36.56 56.10 39.83
C SER A 185 -37.93 56.74 40.10
N SER A 186 -38.76 56.05 40.89
CA SER A 186 -39.89 56.65 41.62
C SER A 186 -39.40 57.42 42.86
N PRO A 187 -39.94 58.60 43.16
CA PRO A 187 -39.59 59.36 44.36
C PRO A 187 -40.35 58.83 45.58
N MET A 188 -39.62 58.67 46.69
CA MET A 188 -40.17 58.30 48.00
C MET A 188 -40.47 59.59 48.76
N THR A 189 -41.73 59.70 49.20
CA THR A 189 -42.30 60.72 50.07
C THR A 189 -41.78 60.61 51.50
N ASP A 190 -41.29 61.73 52.05
CA ASP A 190 -41.73 62.42 53.29
C ASP A 190 -40.64 63.35 53.84
#